data_AF-A0A2V5NGB2-F1
#
_entry.id   AF-A0A2V5NGB2-F1
#
_cell.length_a   1.000
_cell.length_b   1.000
_cell.length_c   1.000
_cell.angle_alpha   90.00
_cell.angle_beta   90.00
_cell.angle_gamma   90.00
#
_symmetry.space_group_name_H-M   'P 1'
#
loop_
_entity.id
_entity.type
_entity.pdbx_description
1 polymer ?
#
loop_
_entity_poly.entity_id
_entity_poly.type
_entity_poly.pdbx_seq_one_letter_code
_entity_poly.pdbx_strand_id
1 'polypeptide(L)'
;MFDRLPPGEQVLLNELREDRDFYGVLRPDPHSGRTIKAVGKETALLWLTLQSAGPLPFFVFEDDGEALHAIPELLLDGVLEMEDNGRFLCGAEAADLLAQNRPMVSAGAQGRLAHLSEAALRYGESLLLDEPRQLAFRLYGFGRLPVTPKWTRLFRNREAILSFLGAGAGTDSRRRLDSDWQEMDDPKMPAWLVWFNRTPGKSDKGNVHFKLYVSPAAHVLPQAFAAVVEVASGRGGHFKIGSDAAGLLRPDKMVLYFQNQEALFEVASELAARLSGIVAHGVPFSAEITSDGLLSWGMDPPQAQRVLSWQEPESWRLWIVRRLAAAMIAAQSNAKSGMTPVQFALERLRHEGVDVETWTPSVSIWQKRK
;
A
#
# COMPACT_ATOMS: atom_id res chain seq x y z
N MET A 1 -29.43 -1.80 -0.40
CA MET A 1 -29.87 -1.40 -1.77
C MET A 1 -29.69 0.10 -1.92
N PHE A 2 -29.11 0.56 -3.03
CA PHE A 2 -28.82 1.98 -3.27
C PHE A 2 -30.06 2.88 -3.20
N ASP A 3 -31.18 2.47 -3.81
CA ASP A 3 -32.42 3.28 -3.85
C ASP A 3 -33.07 3.51 -2.48
N ARG A 4 -32.59 2.79 -1.45
CA ARG A 4 -33.05 2.93 -0.06
C ARG A 4 -32.11 3.77 0.81
N LEU A 5 -31.02 4.30 0.24
CA LEU A 5 -30.10 5.18 0.98
C LEU A 5 -30.73 6.57 1.18
N PRO A 6 -30.34 7.31 2.24
CA PRO A 6 -30.73 8.71 2.39
C PRO A 6 -30.35 9.54 1.15
N PRO A 7 -31.13 10.57 0.75
CA PRO A 7 -30.86 11.33 -0.48
C PRO A 7 -29.44 11.91 -0.57
N GLY A 8 -28.87 12.39 0.54
CA GLY A 8 -27.50 12.90 0.57
C GLY A 8 -26.45 11.82 0.28
N GLU A 9 -26.66 10.58 0.72
CA GLU A 9 -25.78 9.47 0.42
C GLU A 9 -25.93 9.01 -1.04
N GLN A 10 -27.16 9.00 -1.57
CA GLN A 10 -27.38 8.68 -2.98
C GLN A 10 -26.60 9.64 -3.89
N VAL A 11 -26.59 10.94 -3.56
CA VAL A 11 -25.79 11.94 -4.29
C VAL A 11 -24.29 11.62 -4.18
N LEU A 12 -23.79 11.36 -2.97
CA LEU A 12 -22.36 11.09 -2.72
C LEU A 12 -21.86 9.81 -3.40
N LEU A 13 -22.73 8.82 -3.56
CA LEU A 13 -22.43 7.51 -4.12
C LEU A 13 -22.94 7.33 -5.56
N ASN A 14 -23.44 8.39 -6.22
CA ASN A 14 -24.10 8.27 -7.52
C ASN A 14 -23.17 7.71 -8.62
N GLU A 15 -21.87 8.00 -8.54
CA GLU A 15 -20.85 7.49 -9.47
C GLU A 15 -20.75 5.96 -9.45
N LEU A 16 -21.10 5.31 -8.34
CA LEU A 16 -21.13 3.84 -8.25
C LEU A 16 -22.12 3.20 -9.24
N ARG A 17 -23.13 3.95 -9.68
CA ARG A 17 -24.13 3.47 -10.64
C ARG A 17 -23.59 3.33 -12.05
N GLU A 18 -22.43 3.90 -12.34
CA GLU A 18 -21.72 3.67 -13.61
C GLU A 18 -21.26 2.21 -13.73
N ASP A 19 -20.99 1.57 -12.59
CA ASP A 19 -20.77 0.13 -12.52
C ASP A 19 -22.13 -0.62 -12.62
N ARG A 20 -22.26 -1.43 -13.67
CA ARG A 20 -23.48 -2.22 -13.90
C ARG A 20 -23.69 -3.31 -12.87
N ASP A 21 -22.63 -3.73 -12.16
CA ASP A 21 -22.74 -4.74 -11.11
C ASP A 21 -23.12 -4.12 -9.76
N PHE A 22 -22.94 -2.82 -9.55
CA PHE A 22 -23.24 -2.20 -8.26
C PHE A 22 -24.73 -2.34 -7.86
N TYR A 23 -24.96 -2.82 -6.63
CA TYR A 23 -26.30 -3.06 -6.07
C TYR A 23 -26.62 -2.17 -4.85
N GLY A 24 -25.62 -1.91 -3.99
CA GLY A 24 -25.81 -1.10 -2.80
C GLY A 24 -24.64 -1.15 -1.84
N VAL A 25 -24.89 -0.84 -0.58
CA VAL A 25 -23.86 -0.85 0.47
C VAL A 25 -24.24 -1.77 1.64
N LEU A 26 -23.23 -2.42 2.21
CA LEU A 26 -23.29 -3.09 3.51
C LEU A 26 -22.87 -2.08 4.59
N ARG A 27 -23.72 -1.92 5.60
CA ARG A 27 -23.45 -1.08 6.75
C ARG A 27 -23.15 -1.97 7.96
N PRO A 28 -22.00 -1.77 8.62
CA PRO A 28 -21.70 -2.50 9.84
C PRO A 28 -22.50 -1.94 11.01
N ASP A 29 -22.57 -2.71 12.09
CA ASP A 29 -23.04 -2.19 13.38
C ASP A 29 -22.14 -1.01 13.82
N PRO A 30 -22.70 0.12 14.29
CA PRO A 30 -21.92 1.31 14.70
C PRO A 30 -20.79 1.03 15.70
N HIS A 31 -20.88 -0.04 16.49
CA HIS A 31 -19.88 -0.39 17.51
C HIS A 31 -18.89 -1.48 17.09
N SER A 32 -19.02 -2.01 15.87
CA SER A 32 -18.16 -3.10 15.40
C SER A 32 -16.75 -2.65 14.98
N GLY A 33 -16.51 -1.34 14.79
CA GLY A 33 -15.25 -0.80 14.27
C GLY A 33 -15.00 -1.07 12.78
N ARG A 34 -15.97 -1.68 12.08
CA ARG A 34 -15.90 -2.01 10.65
C ARG A 34 -16.33 -0.81 9.80
N THR A 35 -15.96 -0.84 8.51
CA THR A 35 -16.31 0.22 7.55
C THR A 35 -17.47 -0.17 6.64
N ILE A 36 -18.17 0.83 6.10
CA ILE A 36 -19.17 0.64 5.04
C ILE A 36 -18.49 0.07 3.79
N LYS A 37 -19.14 -0.89 3.10
CA LYS A 37 -18.64 -1.48 1.85
C LYS A 37 -19.66 -1.35 0.74
N ALA A 38 -19.21 -1.01 -0.48
CA ALA A 38 -20.02 -1.17 -1.68
C ALA A 38 -20.09 -2.65 -2.06
N VAL A 39 -21.23 -3.11 -2.57
CA VAL A 39 -21.45 -4.49 -2.99
C VAL A 39 -22.09 -4.59 -4.37
N GLY A 40 -21.61 -5.57 -5.12
CA GLY A 40 -22.13 -6.00 -6.40
C GLY A 40 -23.43 -6.81 -6.28
N LYS A 41 -24.03 -7.18 -7.42
CA LYS A 41 -25.27 -7.97 -7.46
C LYS A 41 -25.07 -9.37 -6.95
N GLU A 42 -23.95 -10.00 -7.27
CA GLU A 42 -23.64 -11.37 -6.84
C GLU A 42 -23.41 -11.45 -5.34
N THR A 43 -22.62 -10.53 -4.77
CA THR A 43 -22.43 -10.44 -3.31
C THR A 43 -23.76 -10.16 -2.61
N ALA A 44 -24.61 -9.31 -3.19
CA ALA A 44 -25.94 -9.05 -2.65
C ALA A 44 -26.86 -10.27 -2.72
N LEU A 45 -26.85 -11.01 -3.83
CA LEU A 45 -27.60 -12.25 -3.99
C LEU A 45 -27.14 -13.30 -2.96
N LEU A 46 -25.83 -13.47 -2.80
CA LEU A 46 -25.26 -14.37 -1.80
C LEU A 46 -25.72 -14.00 -0.39
N TRP A 47 -25.60 -12.71 -0.01
CA TRP A 47 -26.03 -12.22 1.30
C TRP A 47 -27.53 -12.41 1.54
N LEU A 48 -28.37 -12.14 0.52
CA LEU A 48 -29.82 -12.34 0.61
C LEU A 48 -30.21 -13.83 0.70
N THR A 49 -29.45 -14.70 0.02
CA THR A 49 -29.67 -16.15 0.03
C THR A 49 -29.31 -16.76 1.37
N LEU A 50 -28.25 -16.28 2.01
CA LEU A 50 -27.73 -16.76 3.29
C LEU A 50 -28.29 -16.02 4.51
N GLN A 51 -29.46 -15.41 4.40
CA GLN A 51 -30.18 -14.88 5.58
C GLN A 51 -30.63 -15.99 6.55
N SER A 52 -30.76 -17.21 6.02
CA SER A 52 -30.92 -18.43 6.81
C SER A 52 -29.66 -19.28 6.64
N ALA A 53 -29.19 -19.87 7.73
CA ALA A 53 -28.02 -20.75 7.70
C ALA A 53 -28.22 -21.91 6.70
N GLY A 54 -27.18 -22.19 5.92
CA GLY A 54 -27.20 -23.22 4.89
C GLY A 54 -25.85 -23.34 4.17
N PRO A 55 -25.69 -24.34 3.30
CA PRO A 55 -24.48 -24.47 2.49
C PRO A 55 -24.33 -23.29 1.52
N LEU A 56 -23.11 -23.07 1.04
CA LEU A 56 -22.88 -22.10 -0.03
C LEU A 56 -23.75 -22.46 -1.25
N PRO A 57 -24.50 -21.51 -1.82
CA PRO A 57 -25.31 -21.75 -3.01
C PRO A 57 -24.48 -22.19 -4.21
N PHE A 58 -25.09 -22.95 -5.13
CA PHE A 58 -24.38 -23.52 -6.29
C PHE A 58 -23.68 -22.47 -7.16
N PHE A 59 -24.27 -21.28 -7.33
CA PHE A 59 -23.72 -20.19 -8.14
C PHE A 59 -22.39 -19.64 -7.61
N VAL A 60 -22.04 -19.90 -6.35
CA VAL A 60 -20.71 -19.54 -5.79
C VAL A 60 -19.59 -20.38 -6.41
N PHE A 61 -19.93 -21.56 -6.93
CA PHE A 61 -18.99 -22.48 -7.56
C PHE A 61 -18.97 -22.36 -9.10
N GLU A 62 -19.78 -21.47 -9.67
CA GLU A 62 -19.76 -21.13 -11.09
C GLU A 62 -18.62 -20.13 -11.40
N ASP A 63 -18.36 -19.84 -12.68
CA ASP A 63 -17.38 -18.85 -13.15
C ASP A 63 -15.96 -18.98 -12.55
N ASP A 64 -15.32 -20.13 -12.79
CA ASP A 64 -13.94 -20.47 -12.39
C ASP A 64 -13.63 -20.30 -10.88
N GLY A 65 -14.67 -20.21 -10.03
CA GLY A 65 -14.52 -20.08 -8.58
C GLY A 65 -14.16 -18.67 -8.10
N GLU A 66 -14.40 -17.64 -8.91
CA GLU A 66 -14.12 -16.26 -8.54
C GLU A 66 -14.87 -15.82 -7.26
N ALA A 67 -16.18 -16.12 -7.20
CA ALA A 67 -17.01 -15.85 -6.03
C ALA A 67 -16.51 -16.63 -4.80
N LEU A 68 -16.03 -17.85 -4.99
CA LEU A 68 -15.44 -18.67 -3.92
C LEU A 68 -14.20 -17.99 -3.32
N HIS A 69 -13.37 -17.32 -4.13
CA HIS A 69 -12.21 -16.57 -3.65
C HIS A 69 -12.58 -15.31 -2.84
N ALA A 70 -13.81 -14.79 -2.94
CA ALA A 70 -14.28 -13.67 -2.13
C ALA A 70 -14.82 -14.09 -0.76
N ILE A 71 -15.14 -15.38 -0.55
CA ILE A 71 -15.72 -15.89 0.69
C ILE A 71 -14.85 -15.61 1.93
N PRO A 72 -13.53 -15.85 1.92
CA PRO A 72 -12.69 -15.53 3.07
C PRO A 72 -12.76 -14.06 3.46
N GLU A 73 -12.78 -13.15 2.47
CA GLU A 73 -12.91 -11.72 2.73
C GLU A 73 -14.24 -11.38 3.41
N LEU A 74 -15.35 -11.91 2.89
CA LEU A 74 -16.68 -11.70 3.47
C LEU A 74 -16.81 -12.25 4.90
N LEU A 75 -16.17 -13.39 5.19
CA LEU A 75 -16.10 -13.96 6.54
C LEU A 75 -15.29 -13.06 7.48
N LEU A 76 -14.11 -12.62 7.06
CA LEU A 76 -13.21 -11.79 7.87
C LEU A 76 -13.76 -10.37 8.08
N ASP A 77 -14.58 -9.88 7.15
CA ASP A 77 -15.31 -8.62 7.29
C ASP A 77 -16.58 -8.77 8.15
N GLY A 78 -16.94 -10.00 8.51
CA GLY A 78 -18.17 -10.37 9.22
C GLY A 78 -19.44 -9.98 8.48
N VAL A 79 -19.40 -10.08 7.15
CA VAL A 79 -20.57 -10.06 6.26
C VAL A 79 -21.22 -11.42 6.22
N LEU A 80 -20.42 -12.48 6.19
CA LEU A 80 -20.84 -13.87 6.32
C LEU A 80 -20.32 -14.43 7.64
N GLU A 81 -20.98 -15.49 8.09
CA GLU A 81 -20.54 -16.31 9.22
C GLU A 81 -20.45 -17.77 8.75
N MET A 82 -19.50 -18.51 9.30
CA MET A 82 -19.40 -19.96 9.07
C MET A 82 -19.80 -20.72 10.33
N GLU A 83 -20.56 -21.80 10.16
CA GLU A 83 -20.88 -22.69 11.26
C GLU A 83 -19.70 -23.62 11.56
N ASP A 84 -19.25 -23.63 12.81
CA ASP A 84 -18.33 -24.61 13.37
C ASP A 84 -18.87 -25.09 14.73
N ASN A 85 -19.08 -26.40 14.87
CA ASN A 85 -19.59 -27.03 16.09
C ASN A 85 -20.86 -26.35 16.68
N GLY A 86 -21.80 -25.95 15.82
CA GLY A 86 -23.05 -25.27 16.20
C GLY A 86 -22.90 -23.80 16.60
N ARG A 87 -21.71 -23.20 16.40
CA ARG A 87 -21.45 -21.77 16.59
C ARG A 87 -21.19 -21.11 15.24
N PHE A 88 -21.68 -19.89 15.06
CA PHE A 88 -21.37 -19.07 13.90
C PHE A 88 -20.17 -18.18 14.21
N LEU A 89 -19.16 -18.26 13.35
CA LEU A 89 -17.87 -17.58 13.49
C LEU A 89 -17.66 -16.61 12.33
N CYS A 90 -17.12 -15.44 12.63
CA CYS A 90 -16.71 -14.45 11.64
C CYS A 90 -15.52 -13.63 12.17
N GLY A 91 -14.96 -12.76 11.32
CA GLY A 91 -13.86 -11.89 11.72
C GLY A 91 -12.66 -12.67 12.26
N ALA A 92 -12.15 -12.23 13.41
CA ALA A 92 -10.97 -12.84 14.03
C ALA A 92 -11.20 -14.30 14.46
N GLU A 93 -12.41 -14.68 14.89
CA GLU A 93 -12.73 -16.07 15.22
C GLU A 93 -12.68 -16.99 13.99
N ALA A 94 -13.15 -16.50 12.82
CA ALA A 94 -13.03 -17.24 11.57
C ALA A 94 -11.59 -17.27 11.04
N ALA A 95 -10.83 -16.19 11.24
CA ALA A 95 -9.42 -16.11 10.85
C ALA A 95 -8.58 -17.20 11.52
N ASP A 96 -8.82 -17.47 12.81
CA ASP A 96 -8.15 -18.54 13.56
C ASP A 96 -8.29 -19.90 12.86
N LEU A 97 -9.50 -20.24 12.37
CA LEU A 97 -9.75 -21.49 11.65
C LEU A 97 -9.14 -21.49 10.24
N LEU A 98 -9.21 -20.37 9.53
CA LEU A 98 -8.61 -20.23 8.19
C LEU A 98 -7.08 -20.40 8.26
N ALA A 99 -6.45 -19.86 9.30
CA ALA A 99 -4.99 -19.94 9.50
C ALA A 99 -4.51 -21.34 9.89
N GLN A 100 -5.29 -22.14 10.64
CA GLN A 100 -4.92 -23.50 11.06
C GLN A 100 -4.67 -24.46 9.89
N ASN A 101 -5.34 -24.23 8.76
CA ASN A 101 -5.21 -25.06 7.56
C ASN A 101 -4.04 -24.65 6.66
N ARG A 102 -3.25 -23.64 7.05
CA ARG A 102 -2.15 -23.12 6.25
C ARG A 102 -0.86 -23.90 6.52
N PRO A 103 -0.11 -24.33 5.48
CA PRO A 103 1.22 -24.87 5.69
C PRO A 103 2.11 -23.83 6.36
N MET A 104 2.81 -24.22 7.43
CA MET A 104 3.82 -23.37 8.06
C MET A 104 4.86 -22.98 7.01
N VAL A 105 4.86 -21.73 6.59
CA VAL A 105 5.97 -21.18 5.81
C VAL A 105 7.15 -21.09 6.77
N SER A 106 8.28 -21.69 6.41
CA SER A 106 9.47 -21.63 7.26
C SER A 106 9.83 -20.18 7.52
N ALA A 107 10.13 -19.82 8.77
CA ALA A 107 10.62 -18.50 9.20
C ALA A 107 12.04 -18.16 8.65
N GLY A 108 12.35 -18.61 7.44
CA GLY A 108 13.64 -18.50 6.78
C GLY A 108 13.72 -17.24 5.94
N ALA A 109 14.57 -16.32 6.39
CA ALA A 109 14.98 -15.06 5.76
C ALA A 109 13.93 -13.93 5.76
N GLN A 110 13.47 -13.52 6.95
CA GLN A 110 12.89 -12.19 7.09
C GLN A 110 13.98 -11.14 6.87
N GLY A 111 13.82 -10.40 5.77
CA GLY A 111 14.65 -9.27 5.40
C GLY A 111 14.63 -8.14 6.43
N ARG A 112 15.53 -7.15 6.30
CA ARG A 112 15.55 -6.00 7.22
C ARG A 112 14.21 -5.26 7.22
N LEU A 113 13.56 -5.12 6.07
CA LEU A 113 12.28 -4.44 5.95
C LEU A 113 11.12 -5.19 6.61
N ALA A 114 11.16 -6.52 6.66
CA ALA A 114 10.19 -7.32 7.40
C ALA A 114 10.27 -6.99 8.90
N HIS A 115 11.48 -6.97 9.47
CA HIS A 115 11.70 -6.56 10.86
C HIS A 115 11.25 -5.12 11.14
N LEU A 116 11.49 -4.18 10.21
CA LEU A 116 11.01 -2.79 10.36
C LEU A 116 9.49 -2.70 10.35
N SER A 117 8.82 -3.53 9.55
CA SER A 117 7.36 -3.56 9.46
C SER A 117 6.75 -4.21 10.69
N GLU A 118 7.37 -5.26 11.23
CA GLU A 118 7.00 -5.86 12.51
C GLU A 118 7.16 -4.85 13.66
N ALA A 119 8.29 -4.12 13.70
CA ALA A 119 8.51 -3.08 14.69
C ALA A 119 7.45 -1.95 14.58
N ALA A 120 7.04 -1.60 13.35
CA ALA A 120 5.97 -0.62 13.12
C ALA A 120 4.62 -1.12 13.65
N LEU A 121 4.29 -2.40 13.45
CA LEU A 121 3.06 -3.02 13.94
C LEU A 121 3.03 -3.06 15.48
N ARG A 122 4.11 -3.51 16.12
CA ARG A 122 4.24 -3.52 17.59
C ARG A 122 4.14 -2.10 18.17
N TYR A 123 4.74 -1.12 17.51
CA TYR A 123 4.58 0.29 17.86
C TYR A 123 3.11 0.71 17.74
N GLY A 124 2.43 0.39 16.64
CA GLY A 124 1.01 0.67 16.44
C GLY A 124 0.11 0.10 17.55
N GLU A 125 0.29 -1.17 17.91
CA GLU A 125 -0.44 -1.82 19.02
C GLU A 125 -0.20 -1.10 20.35
N SER A 126 1.04 -0.69 20.64
CA SER A 126 1.38 -0.03 21.91
C SER A 126 0.72 1.34 22.11
N LEU A 127 0.23 1.97 21.03
CA LEU A 127 -0.43 3.27 21.12
C LEU A 127 -1.88 3.19 21.62
N LEU A 128 -2.49 1.99 21.63
CA LEU A 128 -3.87 1.77 22.08
C LEU A 128 -4.88 2.73 21.43
N LEU A 129 -4.68 3.02 20.14
CA LEU A 129 -5.59 3.85 19.37
C LEU A 129 -6.83 3.05 18.99
N ASP A 130 -7.96 3.75 18.92
CA ASP A 130 -9.29 3.26 18.55
C ASP A 130 -9.78 3.76 17.18
N GLU A 131 -9.13 4.80 16.60
CA GLU A 131 -9.46 5.32 15.28
C GLU A 131 -8.51 4.78 14.18
N PRO A 132 -9.02 4.06 13.15
CA PRO A 132 -8.20 3.51 12.07
C PRO A 132 -7.35 4.55 11.33
N ARG A 133 -7.88 5.76 11.13
CA ARG A 133 -7.14 6.83 10.42
C ARG A 133 -5.93 7.30 11.20
N GLN A 134 -6.04 7.42 12.53
CA GLN A 134 -4.91 7.82 13.38
C GLN A 134 -3.85 6.72 13.40
N LEU A 135 -4.26 5.45 13.55
CA LEU A 135 -3.35 4.32 13.53
C LEU A 135 -2.64 4.20 12.17
N ALA A 136 -3.35 4.32 11.05
CA ALA A 136 -2.76 4.31 9.71
C ALA A 136 -1.72 5.43 9.54
N PHE A 137 -1.99 6.64 10.03
CA PHE A 137 -1.03 7.75 9.99
C PHE A 137 0.24 7.44 10.79
N ARG A 138 0.10 6.82 11.97
CA ARG A 138 1.24 6.41 12.81
C ARG A 138 2.08 5.31 12.16
N LEU A 139 1.44 4.29 11.59
CA LEU A 139 2.12 3.21 10.85
C LEU A 139 2.83 3.75 9.60
N TYR A 140 2.17 4.60 8.81
CA TYR A 140 2.76 5.22 7.61
C TYR A 140 3.98 6.10 7.95
N GLY A 141 3.90 6.82 9.07
CA GLY A 141 4.96 7.69 9.58
C GLY A 141 6.09 6.98 10.32
N PHE A 142 5.98 5.68 10.58
CA PHE A 142 7.01 4.94 11.30
C PHE A 142 8.35 5.00 10.56
N GLY A 143 9.44 5.15 11.32
CA GLY A 143 10.79 5.29 10.76
C GLY A 143 11.12 6.69 10.24
N ARG A 144 10.30 7.73 10.46
CA ARG A 144 10.72 9.11 10.20
C ARG A 144 11.81 9.55 11.18
N LEU A 145 12.89 10.14 10.67
CA LEU A 145 13.90 10.77 11.52
C LEU A 145 13.40 12.12 12.03
N PRO A 146 13.78 12.53 13.26
CA PRO A 146 13.39 13.81 13.80
C PRO A 146 13.98 14.97 12.99
N VAL A 147 13.16 15.98 12.70
CA VAL A 147 13.61 17.24 12.11
C VAL A 147 14.34 18.03 13.20
N THR A 148 15.66 18.12 13.07
CA THR A 148 16.51 18.88 14.01
C THR A 148 16.91 20.22 13.41
N PRO A 149 17.34 21.21 14.21
CA PRO A 149 17.84 22.49 13.69
C PRO A 149 18.94 22.35 12.63
N LYS A 150 19.77 21.29 12.73
CA LYS A 150 20.77 20.94 11.72
C LYS A 150 20.12 20.70 10.36
N TRP A 151 19.08 19.88 10.31
CA TRP A 151 18.37 19.54 9.08
C TRP A 151 17.58 20.72 8.53
N THR A 152 16.91 21.50 9.39
CA THR A 152 16.21 22.72 8.99
C THR A 152 17.16 23.72 8.32
N ARG A 153 18.37 23.90 8.85
CA ARG A 153 19.37 24.80 8.24
C ARG A 153 19.91 24.26 6.91
N LEU A 154 20.16 22.95 6.83
CA LEU A 154 20.69 22.31 5.63
C LEU A 154 19.67 22.29 4.48
N PHE A 155 18.38 22.14 4.80
CA PHE A 155 17.27 22.01 3.86
C PHE A 155 16.33 23.21 3.91
N ARG A 156 16.90 24.41 4.04
CA ARG A 156 16.15 25.67 4.24
C ARG A 156 15.30 26.07 3.04
N ASN A 157 15.69 25.65 1.84
CA ASN A 157 15.02 25.94 0.58
C ASN A 157 15.46 24.96 -0.50
N ARG A 158 14.81 25.05 -1.66
CA ARG A 158 15.06 24.19 -2.83
C ARG A 158 16.52 24.23 -3.29
N GLU A 159 17.14 25.40 -3.38
CA GLU A 159 18.54 25.53 -3.82
C GLU A 159 19.52 24.81 -2.89
N ALA A 160 19.31 24.95 -1.56
CA ALA A 160 20.13 24.26 -0.57
C ALA A 160 19.97 22.74 -0.65
N ILE A 161 18.76 22.25 -0.92
CA ILE A 161 18.50 20.82 -1.15
C ILE A 161 19.21 20.33 -2.40
N LEU A 162 19.08 21.02 -3.53
CA LEU A 162 19.76 20.63 -4.77
C LEU A 162 21.29 20.68 -4.62
N SER A 163 21.82 21.70 -3.93
CA SER A 163 23.24 21.78 -3.61
C SER A 163 23.68 20.61 -2.75
N PHE A 164 22.92 20.26 -1.70
CA PHE A 164 23.19 19.09 -0.85
C PHE A 164 23.22 17.80 -1.66
N LEU A 165 22.25 17.59 -2.55
CA LEU A 165 22.15 16.41 -3.42
C LEU A 165 23.28 16.33 -4.48
N GLY A 166 24.16 17.33 -4.54
CA GLY A 166 25.19 17.42 -5.59
C GLY A 166 24.65 17.81 -6.96
N ALA A 167 23.43 18.35 -7.01
CA ALA A 167 22.70 18.80 -8.22
C ALA A 167 22.54 20.33 -8.28
N GLY A 168 23.44 21.06 -7.62
CA GLY A 168 23.52 22.52 -7.71
C GLY A 168 23.94 22.98 -9.11
N ALA A 169 23.75 24.27 -9.40
CA ALA A 169 24.16 24.85 -10.68
C ALA A 169 25.64 24.57 -11.01
N GLY A 170 25.92 24.16 -12.24
CA GLY A 170 27.28 23.88 -12.72
C GLY A 170 27.86 22.50 -12.38
N THR A 171 27.12 21.65 -11.66
CA THR A 171 27.57 20.28 -11.32
C THR A 171 27.30 19.27 -12.45
N ASP A 172 28.04 18.16 -12.47
CA ASP A 172 27.83 17.07 -13.43
C ASP A 172 26.44 16.44 -13.28
N SER A 173 26.01 16.18 -12.03
CA SER A 173 24.68 15.66 -11.76
C SER A 173 23.60 16.61 -12.26
N ARG A 174 23.80 17.94 -12.13
CA ARG A 174 22.86 18.93 -12.68
C ARG A 174 22.79 18.87 -14.20
N ARG A 175 23.93 18.77 -14.88
CA ARG A 175 23.97 18.66 -16.35
C ARG A 175 23.21 17.43 -16.85
N ARG A 176 23.40 16.28 -16.20
CA ARG A 176 22.69 15.02 -16.53
C ARG A 176 21.20 15.10 -16.19
N LEU A 177 20.86 15.70 -15.05
CA LEU A 177 19.48 15.92 -14.66
C LEU A 177 18.76 16.79 -15.70
N ASP A 178 19.36 17.90 -16.12
CA ASP A 178 18.77 18.81 -17.10
C ASP A 178 18.69 18.20 -18.52
N SER A 179 19.62 17.30 -18.89
CA SER A 179 19.65 16.67 -20.22
C SER A 179 18.55 15.64 -20.41
N ASP A 180 18.33 14.81 -19.40
CA ASP A 180 17.49 13.61 -19.56
C ASP A 180 16.13 13.77 -18.86
N TRP A 181 16.05 14.73 -17.93
CA TRP A 181 14.88 14.94 -17.11
C TRP A 181 14.32 16.36 -17.25
N GLN A 182 13.00 16.46 -17.08
CA GLN A 182 12.27 17.69 -16.99
C GLN A 182 11.72 17.81 -15.56
N GLU A 183 12.20 18.81 -14.82
CA GLU A 183 11.61 19.15 -13.54
C GLU A 183 10.20 19.71 -13.72
N MET A 184 9.30 19.33 -12.83
CA MET A 184 7.93 19.80 -12.83
C MET A 184 7.60 20.38 -11.47
N ASP A 185 7.12 21.62 -11.47
CA ASP A 185 6.47 22.22 -10.32
C ASP A 185 4.99 21.85 -10.39
N ASP A 186 4.57 20.89 -9.56
CA ASP A 186 3.18 20.46 -9.46
C ASP A 186 2.58 20.99 -8.15
N PRO A 187 1.67 21.99 -8.20
CA PRO A 187 0.99 22.51 -7.01
C PRO A 187 0.23 21.45 -6.22
N LYS A 188 -0.10 20.30 -6.82
CA LYS A 188 -0.74 19.16 -6.15
C LYS A 188 0.26 18.29 -5.38
N MET A 189 1.56 18.47 -5.60
CA MET A 189 2.64 17.74 -4.93
C MET A 189 3.65 18.67 -4.25
N PRO A 190 3.24 19.64 -3.41
CA PRO A 190 4.15 20.66 -2.85
C PRO A 190 5.24 20.08 -1.93
N ALA A 191 5.04 18.86 -1.42
CA ALA A 191 6.00 18.12 -0.60
C ALA A 191 7.09 17.39 -1.43
N TRP A 192 7.09 17.53 -2.75
CA TRP A 192 7.96 16.80 -3.69
C TRP A 192 8.69 17.74 -4.64
N LEU A 193 9.96 17.45 -4.90
CA LEU A 193 10.61 17.81 -6.16
C LEU A 193 10.43 16.63 -7.11
N VAL A 194 9.94 16.89 -8.32
CA VAL A 194 9.53 15.86 -9.28
C VAL A 194 10.22 16.07 -10.62
N TRP A 195 10.72 14.98 -11.19
CA TRP A 195 11.37 14.96 -12.50
C TRP A 195 10.78 13.87 -13.38
N PHE A 196 10.34 14.25 -14.57
CA PHE A 196 9.85 13.36 -15.61
C PHE A 196 10.93 13.10 -16.65
N ASN A 197 10.97 11.89 -17.16
CA ASN A 197 11.88 11.56 -18.24
C ASN A 197 11.47 12.33 -19.51
N ARG A 198 12.42 12.97 -20.20
CA ARG A 198 12.14 13.74 -21.43
C ARG A 198 11.81 12.84 -22.62
N THR A 199 12.31 11.62 -22.60
CA THR A 199 12.08 10.59 -23.61
C THR A 199 11.57 9.34 -22.90
N PRO A 200 10.31 9.37 -22.42
CA PRO A 200 9.74 8.23 -21.75
C PRO A 200 9.70 7.05 -22.73
N GLY A 201 10.06 5.85 -22.25
CA GLY A 201 9.83 4.61 -22.99
C GLY A 201 8.35 4.47 -23.39
N LYS A 202 8.06 3.67 -24.42
CA LYS A 202 6.68 3.42 -24.87
C LYS A 202 5.81 3.04 -23.68
N SER A 203 4.79 3.86 -23.40
CA SER A 203 3.84 3.59 -22.33
C SER A 203 2.78 2.61 -22.82
N ASP A 204 2.71 1.43 -22.21
CA ASP A 204 1.49 0.64 -22.27
C ASP A 204 0.40 1.39 -21.49
N LYS A 205 -0.77 1.55 -22.11
CA LYS A 205 -1.94 2.13 -21.46
C LYS A 205 -2.52 1.09 -20.48
N GLY A 206 -1.81 0.85 -19.38
CA GLY A 206 -2.19 -0.02 -18.27
C GLY A 206 -2.02 0.72 -16.95
N ASN A 207 -3.10 0.80 -16.15
CA ASN A 207 -3.28 1.72 -15.01
C ASN A 207 -2.47 1.42 -13.74
N VAL A 208 -1.48 0.52 -13.78
CA VAL A 208 -0.73 0.07 -12.61
C VAL A 208 0.63 0.75 -12.56
N HIS A 209 0.94 1.42 -11.45
CA HIS A 209 2.24 2.05 -11.24
C HIS A 209 3.09 1.23 -10.27
N PHE A 210 4.20 0.71 -10.77
CA PHE A 210 5.23 0.10 -9.94
C PHE A 210 6.14 1.18 -9.37
N LYS A 211 6.46 1.06 -8.08
CA LYS A 211 7.32 1.99 -7.35
C LYS A 211 8.60 1.31 -6.93
N LEU A 212 9.72 1.91 -7.26
CA LEU A 212 11.01 1.60 -6.64
C LEU A 212 11.30 2.65 -5.56
N TYR A 213 11.44 2.21 -4.33
CA TYR A 213 11.89 3.02 -3.21
C TYR A 213 13.41 2.94 -3.10
N VAL A 214 14.07 4.08 -3.00
CA VAL A 214 15.50 4.18 -2.72
C VAL A 214 15.64 4.89 -1.37
N SER A 215 16.01 4.16 -0.33
CA SER A 215 15.97 4.65 1.05
C SER A 215 17.35 4.63 1.72
N PRO A 216 18.28 5.51 1.30
CA PRO A 216 19.55 5.67 1.99
C PRO A 216 19.35 6.45 3.30
N ALA A 217 20.33 6.36 4.20
CA ALA A 217 20.47 7.28 5.31
C ALA A 217 20.68 8.70 4.79
N ALA A 218 20.15 9.70 5.51
CA ALA A 218 20.09 11.07 5.01
C ALA A 218 21.47 11.65 4.64
N HIS A 219 22.54 11.29 5.35
CA HIS A 219 23.89 11.82 5.11
C HIS A 219 24.59 11.27 3.84
N VAL A 220 24.15 10.12 3.32
CA VAL A 220 24.65 9.51 2.07
C VAL A 220 23.67 9.66 0.90
N LEU A 221 22.58 10.40 1.10
CA LEU A 221 21.58 10.68 0.07
C LEU A 221 22.16 11.28 -1.23
N PRO A 222 23.18 12.16 -1.23
CA PRO A 222 23.74 12.70 -2.47
C PRO A 222 24.34 11.63 -3.40
N GLN A 223 24.96 10.59 -2.82
CA GLN A 223 25.54 9.47 -3.57
C GLN A 223 24.44 8.65 -4.25
N ALA A 224 23.36 8.35 -3.51
CA ALA A 224 22.20 7.65 -4.05
C ALA A 224 21.46 8.47 -5.13
N PHE A 225 21.32 9.78 -4.93
CA PHE A 225 20.70 10.67 -5.91
C PHE A 225 21.46 10.69 -7.23
N ALA A 226 22.78 10.84 -7.20
CA ALA A 226 23.61 10.82 -8.41
C ALA A 226 23.48 9.49 -9.18
N ALA A 227 23.46 8.36 -8.47
CA ALA A 227 23.26 7.05 -9.10
C ALA A 227 21.86 6.92 -9.71
N VAL A 228 20.80 7.41 -9.04
CA VAL A 228 19.43 7.39 -9.57
C VAL A 228 19.32 8.21 -10.85
N VAL A 229 19.86 9.42 -10.89
CA VAL A 229 19.81 10.29 -12.07
C VAL A 229 20.48 9.63 -13.27
N GLU A 230 21.62 8.96 -13.05
CA GLU A 230 22.35 8.26 -14.10
C GLU A 230 21.65 6.98 -14.55
N VAL A 231 21.32 6.09 -13.61
CA VAL A 231 20.79 4.76 -13.95
C VAL A 231 19.36 4.88 -14.49
N ALA A 232 18.49 5.67 -13.89
CA ALA A 232 17.08 5.70 -14.30
C ALA A 232 16.83 6.48 -15.61
N SER A 233 17.87 7.15 -16.15
CA SER A 233 17.78 7.87 -17.41
C SER A 233 17.29 6.96 -18.54
N GLY A 234 16.34 7.46 -19.34
CA GLY A 234 15.63 6.70 -20.39
C GLY A 234 14.79 5.49 -19.94
N ARG A 235 14.82 5.07 -18.68
CA ARG A 235 14.21 3.80 -18.20
C ARG A 235 13.03 3.97 -17.24
N GLY A 236 13.01 5.04 -16.45
CA GLY A 236 11.89 5.38 -15.57
C GLY A 236 10.89 6.35 -16.22
N GLY A 237 9.65 6.35 -15.75
CA GLY A 237 8.65 7.36 -16.17
C GLY A 237 8.89 8.71 -15.51
N HIS A 238 8.98 8.71 -14.18
CA HIS A 238 9.36 9.87 -13.37
C HIS A 238 9.95 9.42 -12.03
N PHE A 239 10.64 10.31 -11.36
CA PHE A 239 11.03 10.11 -9.97
C PHE A 239 10.80 11.37 -9.16
N LYS A 240 10.75 11.20 -7.84
CA LYS A 240 10.54 12.31 -6.91
C LYS A 240 11.35 12.14 -5.63
N ILE A 241 11.69 13.27 -5.03
CA ILE A 241 12.37 13.36 -3.74
C ILE A 241 11.71 14.42 -2.85
N GLY A 242 11.83 14.30 -1.53
CA GLY A 242 11.23 15.25 -0.59
C GLY A 242 11.71 16.69 -0.84
N SER A 243 10.80 17.66 -0.79
CA SER A 243 11.09 19.08 -1.05
C SER A 243 11.55 19.88 0.18
N ASP A 244 11.59 19.26 1.35
CA ASP A 244 11.99 19.88 2.61
C ASP A 244 12.65 18.88 3.58
N ALA A 245 13.00 19.35 4.78
CA ALA A 245 13.59 18.49 5.80
C ALA A 245 12.68 17.34 6.23
N ALA A 246 11.36 17.55 6.35
CA ALA A 246 10.43 16.50 6.75
C ALA A 246 10.29 15.42 5.66
N GLY A 247 10.36 15.82 4.39
CA GLY A 247 10.34 14.96 3.22
C GLY A 247 11.62 14.15 3.04
N LEU A 248 12.80 14.75 3.27
CA LEU A 248 14.10 14.07 3.13
C LEU A 248 14.42 13.11 4.30
N LEU A 249 13.77 13.30 5.45
CA LEU A 249 13.95 12.48 6.64
C LEU A 249 12.95 11.33 6.79
N ARG A 250 12.04 11.17 5.84
CA ARG A 250 11.10 10.06 5.83
C ARG A 250 11.73 8.78 5.25
N PRO A 251 11.18 7.58 5.53
CA PRO A 251 11.64 6.34 4.92
C PRO A 251 11.65 6.41 3.39
N ASP A 252 10.51 6.68 2.77
CA ASP A 252 10.28 6.74 1.33
C ASP A 252 10.69 8.08 0.68
N LYS A 253 11.84 8.62 1.08
CA LYS A 253 12.32 9.96 0.67
C LYS A 253 12.58 10.12 -0.83
N MET A 254 12.89 9.05 -1.54
CA MET A 254 13.16 9.03 -2.99
C MET A 254 12.46 7.84 -3.64
N VAL A 255 11.64 8.11 -4.66
CA VAL A 255 10.76 7.12 -5.29
C VAL A 255 10.80 7.27 -6.81
N LEU A 256 11.03 6.16 -7.52
CA LEU A 256 10.96 6.08 -8.98
C LEU A 256 9.70 5.31 -9.39
N TYR A 257 9.12 5.69 -10.52
CA TYR A 257 7.88 5.14 -11.03
C TYR A 257 8.08 4.46 -12.39
N PHE A 258 7.52 3.27 -12.52
CA PHE A 258 7.58 2.43 -13.71
C PHE A 258 6.18 1.95 -14.09
N GLN A 259 5.99 1.75 -15.39
CA GLN A 259 4.77 1.13 -15.93
C GLN A 259 4.93 -0.40 -16.08
N ASN A 260 6.17 -0.88 -16.08
CA ASN A 260 6.51 -2.29 -16.25
C ASN A 260 7.36 -2.77 -15.06
N GLN A 261 7.03 -3.95 -14.55
CA GLN A 261 7.74 -4.60 -13.45
C GLN A 261 9.16 -4.99 -13.85
N GLU A 262 9.37 -5.48 -15.08
CA GLU A 262 10.71 -5.86 -15.58
C GLU A 262 11.67 -4.67 -15.58
N ALA A 263 11.24 -3.53 -16.13
CA ALA A 263 12.03 -2.29 -16.13
C ALA A 263 12.40 -1.81 -14.71
N LEU A 264 11.50 -1.99 -13.74
CA LEU A 264 11.80 -1.70 -12.33
C LEU A 264 12.95 -2.58 -11.83
N PHE A 265 12.89 -3.90 -12.06
CA PHE A 265 13.89 -4.83 -11.55
C PHE A 265 15.25 -4.71 -12.27
N GLU A 266 15.27 -4.37 -13.56
CA GLU A 266 16.50 -4.04 -14.28
C GLU A 266 17.21 -2.82 -13.67
N VAL A 267 16.47 -1.72 -13.45
CA VAL A 267 17.01 -0.52 -12.81
C VAL A 267 17.43 -0.80 -11.37
N ALA A 268 16.64 -1.56 -10.62
CA ALA A 268 16.95 -1.93 -9.24
C ALA A 268 18.24 -2.76 -9.15
N SER A 269 18.46 -3.70 -10.08
CA SER A 269 19.68 -4.52 -10.15
C SER A 269 20.93 -3.67 -10.38
N GLU A 270 20.89 -2.72 -11.33
CA GLU A 270 22.02 -1.83 -11.58
C GLU A 270 22.26 -0.86 -10.40
N LEU A 271 21.20 -0.34 -9.79
CA LEU A 271 21.31 0.49 -8.59
C LEU A 271 21.88 -0.30 -7.41
N ALA A 272 21.50 -1.55 -7.22
CA ALA A 272 22.01 -2.41 -6.14
C ALA A 272 23.53 -2.59 -6.25
N ALA A 273 24.03 -2.81 -7.47
CA ALA A 273 25.47 -2.93 -7.72
C ALA A 273 26.22 -1.62 -7.41
N ARG A 274 25.69 -0.48 -7.87
CA ARG A 274 26.33 0.84 -7.69
C ARG A 274 26.27 1.38 -6.27
N LEU A 275 25.22 1.02 -5.52
CA LEU A 275 24.97 1.50 -4.17
C LEU A 275 25.41 0.50 -3.09
N SER A 276 26.17 -0.53 -3.46
CA SER A 276 26.71 -1.48 -2.50
C SER A 276 27.49 -0.77 -1.38
N GLY A 277 27.17 -1.08 -0.12
CA GLY A 277 27.78 -0.47 1.06
C GLY A 277 27.18 0.88 1.49
N ILE A 278 26.21 1.43 0.75
CA ILE A 278 25.46 2.61 1.19
C ILE A 278 24.59 2.24 2.38
N VAL A 279 24.68 3.02 3.46
CA VAL A 279 23.87 2.78 4.66
C VAL A 279 22.39 3.01 4.34
N ALA A 280 21.58 1.97 4.53
CA ALA A 280 20.14 2.03 4.35
C ALA A 280 19.40 2.67 5.54
N HIS A 281 18.36 3.42 5.24
CA HIS A 281 17.32 3.85 6.17
C HIS A 281 16.17 2.82 6.22
N GLY A 282 15.77 2.28 5.06
CA GLY A 282 14.70 1.29 4.95
C GLY A 282 13.31 1.90 4.78
N VAL A 283 12.37 1.13 4.26
CA VAL A 283 10.97 1.53 4.05
C VAL A 283 10.03 0.42 4.57
N PRO A 284 9.39 0.60 5.74
CA PRO A 284 8.40 -0.36 6.24
C PRO A 284 7.24 -0.55 5.24
N PHE A 285 6.67 -1.76 5.21
CA PHE A 285 5.53 -2.13 4.37
C PHE A 285 5.83 -2.05 2.87
N SER A 286 7.02 -2.47 2.47
CA SER A 286 7.43 -2.56 1.07
C SER A 286 8.28 -3.80 0.82
N ALA A 287 8.20 -4.34 -0.39
CA ALA A 287 8.84 -5.60 -0.76
C ALA A 287 10.34 -5.41 -0.97
N GLU A 288 11.15 -6.09 -0.15
CA GLU A 288 12.59 -5.91 -0.13
C GLU A 288 13.25 -6.41 -1.43
N ILE A 289 14.21 -5.63 -1.97
CA ILE A 289 15.04 -6.02 -3.12
C ILE A 289 16.48 -6.28 -2.66
N THR A 290 17.05 -5.37 -1.88
CA THR A 290 18.37 -5.55 -1.27
C THR A 290 18.20 -5.95 0.18
N SER A 291 18.97 -6.94 0.65
CA SER A 291 18.83 -7.52 2.00
C SER A 291 19.07 -6.53 3.16
N ASP A 292 19.68 -5.38 2.86
CA ASP A 292 19.90 -4.29 3.80
C ASP A 292 18.76 -3.26 3.82
N GLY A 293 17.71 -3.46 3.01
CA GLY A 293 16.56 -2.58 2.89
C GLY A 293 16.83 -1.24 2.17
N LEU A 294 17.96 -1.09 1.48
CA LEU A 294 18.24 0.12 0.70
C LEU A 294 17.26 0.30 -0.46
N LEU A 295 16.98 -0.78 -1.20
CA LEU A 295 16.05 -0.83 -2.31
C LEU A 295 14.87 -1.73 -1.97
N SER A 296 13.66 -1.25 -2.26
CA SER A 296 12.43 -2.01 -2.12
C SER A 296 11.39 -1.53 -3.12
N TRP A 297 10.29 -2.27 -3.27
CA TRP A 297 9.26 -1.92 -4.22
C TRP A 297 7.84 -2.07 -3.69
N GLY A 298 6.90 -1.54 -4.46
CA GLY A 298 5.47 -1.69 -4.24
C GLY A 298 4.70 -1.45 -5.54
N MET A 299 3.41 -1.78 -5.51
CA MET A 299 2.54 -1.67 -6.68
C MET A 299 1.30 -0.85 -6.29
N ASP A 300 1.16 0.36 -6.83
CA ASP A 300 0.00 1.20 -6.48
C ASP A 300 -1.31 0.60 -6.99
N PRO A 301 -2.42 0.77 -6.24
CA PRO A 301 -3.75 0.46 -6.75
C PRO A 301 -4.04 1.22 -8.05
N PRO A 302 -4.59 0.56 -9.08
CA PRO A 302 -4.89 1.21 -10.35
C PRO A 302 -5.88 2.35 -10.19
N GLN A 303 -5.75 3.40 -11.00
CA GLN A 303 -6.72 4.50 -10.99
C GLN A 303 -8.14 4.03 -11.35
N ALA A 304 -8.27 2.99 -12.18
CA ALA A 304 -9.56 2.38 -12.54
C ALA A 304 -10.20 1.55 -11.40
N GLN A 305 -9.48 1.28 -10.31
CA GLN A 305 -10.06 0.73 -9.08
C GLN A 305 -10.53 1.84 -8.13
N ARG A 306 -10.42 3.13 -8.51
CA ARG A 306 -11.09 4.18 -7.78
C ARG A 306 -12.58 4.02 -7.98
N VAL A 307 -13.22 3.72 -6.86
CA VAL A 307 -14.66 3.54 -6.76
C VAL A 307 -15.37 4.88 -6.91
N LEU A 308 -14.73 5.98 -6.49
CA LEU A 308 -15.27 7.33 -6.57
C LEU A 308 -14.17 8.29 -7.07
N SER A 309 -14.53 9.19 -7.98
CA SER A 309 -13.63 10.11 -8.70
C SER A 309 -12.93 11.11 -7.78
N TRP A 310 -13.58 11.47 -6.67
CA TRP A 310 -13.09 12.38 -5.65
C TRP A 310 -12.08 11.75 -4.67
N GLN A 311 -11.92 10.41 -4.70
CA GLN A 311 -10.90 9.76 -3.87
C GLN A 311 -9.50 10.03 -4.43
N GLU A 312 -8.65 10.57 -3.57
CA GLU A 312 -7.23 10.76 -3.87
C GLU A 312 -6.55 9.40 -4.16
N PRO A 313 -5.68 9.29 -5.18
CA PRO A 313 -4.91 8.09 -5.44
C PRO A 313 -4.14 7.64 -4.19
N GLU A 314 -4.30 6.39 -3.82
CA GLU A 314 -3.52 5.78 -2.75
C GLU A 314 -2.17 5.30 -3.28
N SER A 315 -1.10 5.55 -2.53
CA SER A 315 0.16 4.85 -2.72
C SER A 315 0.12 3.45 -2.09
N TRP A 316 0.87 2.49 -2.60
CA TRP A 316 1.03 1.14 -2.03
C TRP A 316 1.12 1.13 -0.50
N ARG A 317 2.08 1.85 0.08
CA ARG A 317 2.26 1.89 1.55
C ARG A 317 1.03 2.44 2.28
N LEU A 318 0.37 3.43 1.71
CA LEU A 318 -0.85 4.01 2.30
C LEU A 318 -2.02 3.02 2.22
N TRP A 319 -2.13 2.30 1.10
CA TRP A 319 -3.11 1.23 0.91
C TRP A 319 -2.92 0.11 1.95
N ILE A 320 -1.68 -0.32 2.17
CA ILE A 320 -1.31 -1.32 3.18
C ILE A 320 -1.68 -0.85 4.59
N VAL A 321 -1.17 0.31 5.02
CA VAL A 321 -1.36 0.75 6.42
C VAL A 321 -2.80 1.10 6.75
N ARG A 322 -3.62 1.51 5.77
CA ARG A 322 -5.07 1.73 5.96
C ARG A 322 -5.79 0.42 6.26
N ARG A 323 -5.46 -0.65 5.53
CA ARG A 323 -6.04 -2.00 5.73
C ARG A 323 -5.60 -2.62 7.03
N LEU A 324 -4.30 -2.57 7.33
CA LEU A 324 -3.77 -3.01 8.61
C LEU A 324 -4.46 -2.30 9.76
N ALA A 325 -4.53 -0.97 9.73
CA ALA A 325 -5.15 -0.20 10.79
C ALA A 325 -6.64 -0.53 10.95
N ALA A 326 -7.41 -0.60 9.85
CA ALA A 326 -8.82 -0.94 9.90
C ALA A 326 -9.06 -2.33 10.50
N ALA A 327 -8.28 -3.33 10.07
CA ALA A 327 -8.40 -4.69 10.58
C ALA A 327 -7.95 -4.80 12.05
N MET A 328 -6.86 -4.12 12.44
CA MET A 328 -6.42 -4.08 13.83
C MET A 328 -7.52 -3.50 14.75
N ILE A 329 -8.12 -2.36 14.39
CA ILE A 329 -9.21 -1.77 15.17
C ILE A 329 -10.43 -2.70 15.20
N ALA A 330 -10.81 -3.30 14.07
CA ALA A 330 -11.94 -4.23 14.00
C ALA A 330 -11.73 -5.50 14.85
N ALA A 331 -10.49 -5.93 15.07
CA ALA A 331 -10.18 -7.05 15.95
C ALA A 331 -10.19 -6.68 17.45
N GLN A 332 -9.93 -5.42 17.81
CA GLN A 332 -9.95 -4.98 19.21
C GLN A 332 -11.33 -5.17 19.86
N SER A 333 -12.41 -5.09 19.08
CA SER A 333 -13.78 -5.29 19.57
C SER A 333 -14.14 -6.77 19.81
N ASN A 334 -13.28 -7.72 19.41
CA ASN A 334 -13.52 -9.16 19.46
C ASN A 334 -12.68 -9.87 20.55
N ALA A 335 -13.13 -9.78 21.80
CA ALA A 335 -12.44 -10.35 22.96
C ALA A 335 -12.34 -11.90 23.01
N LYS A 336 -12.95 -12.62 22.04
CA LYS A 336 -13.07 -14.09 22.04
C LYS A 336 -12.12 -14.81 21.07
N SER A 337 -11.40 -14.10 20.22
CA SER A 337 -10.44 -14.72 19.29
C SER A 337 -9.12 -15.06 19.98
N GLY A 338 -8.45 -16.11 19.49
CA GLY A 338 -7.09 -16.46 19.88
C GLY A 338 -6.01 -15.60 19.20
N MET A 339 -6.37 -14.86 18.16
CA MET A 339 -5.48 -13.93 17.44
C MET A 339 -5.37 -12.58 18.14
N THR A 340 -4.16 -12.02 18.16
CA THR A 340 -3.96 -10.59 18.44
C THR A 340 -4.50 -9.73 17.27
N PRO A 341 -4.81 -8.45 17.51
CA PRO A 341 -5.22 -7.53 16.45
C PRO A 341 -4.25 -7.48 15.26
N VAL A 342 -2.94 -7.54 15.50
CA VAL A 342 -1.93 -7.62 14.43
C VAL A 342 -2.01 -8.94 13.67
N GLN A 343 -2.14 -10.07 14.35
CA GLN A 343 -2.24 -11.37 13.67
C GLN A 343 -3.46 -11.42 12.75
N PHE A 344 -4.62 -10.96 13.22
CA PHE A 344 -5.82 -10.83 12.40
C PHE A 344 -5.61 -9.91 11.20
N ALA A 345 -5.01 -8.74 11.42
CA ALA A 345 -4.79 -7.77 10.35
C ALA A 345 -3.84 -8.29 9.26
N LEU A 346 -2.80 -9.01 9.65
CA LEU A 346 -1.90 -9.69 8.72
C LEU A 346 -2.64 -10.77 7.94
N GLU A 347 -3.46 -11.59 8.60
CA GLU A 347 -4.23 -12.63 7.91
C GLU A 347 -5.24 -12.06 6.93
N ARG A 348 -5.96 -10.99 7.32
CA ARG A 348 -6.88 -10.27 6.42
C ARG A 348 -6.15 -9.76 5.19
N LEU A 349 -4.95 -9.19 5.37
CA LEU A 349 -4.15 -8.66 4.28
C LEU A 349 -3.60 -9.75 3.35
N ARG A 350 -3.29 -10.95 3.89
CA ARG A 350 -2.90 -12.11 3.05
C ARG A 350 -4.01 -12.50 2.07
N HIS A 351 -5.27 -12.46 2.51
CA HIS A 351 -6.41 -12.75 1.64
C HIS A 351 -6.63 -11.68 0.56
N GLU A 352 -6.09 -10.49 0.73
CA GLU A 352 -6.05 -9.45 -0.31
C GLU A 352 -4.86 -9.62 -1.27
N GLY A 353 -4.15 -10.75 -1.23
CA GLY A 353 -3.09 -11.05 -2.19
C GLY A 353 -1.74 -10.42 -1.85
N VAL A 354 -1.45 -10.18 -0.58
CA VAL A 354 -0.13 -9.72 -0.10
C VAL A 354 0.58 -10.85 0.64
N ASP A 355 1.80 -11.18 0.23
CA ASP A 355 2.74 -11.92 1.09
C ASP A 355 3.18 -10.95 2.20
N VAL A 356 2.78 -11.20 3.44
CA VAL A 356 3.04 -10.25 4.55
C VAL A 356 4.36 -10.52 5.25
N GLU A 357 5.02 -11.62 4.92
CA GLU A 357 6.35 -11.99 5.36
C GLU A 357 7.40 -11.20 4.57
N THR A 358 7.16 -11.00 3.27
CA THR A 358 8.04 -10.22 2.38
C THR A 358 7.45 -8.89 1.94
N TRP A 359 6.18 -8.60 2.24
CA TRP A 359 5.39 -7.46 1.76
C TRP A 359 5.21 -7.42 0.23
N THR A 360 5.35 -8.57 -0.44
CA THR A 360 5.26 -8.71 -1.89
C THR A 360 3.79 -8.73 -2.32
N PRO A 361 3.34 -7.80 -3.20
CA PRO A 361 2.02 -7.92 -3.81
C PRO A 361 1.98 -9.07 -4.81
N SER A 362 0.87 -9.81 -4.83
CA SER A 362 0.54 -10.70 -5.94
C SER A 362 0.35 -9.89 -7.22
N VAL A 363 0.79 -10.43 -8.36
CA VAL A 363 0.54 -9.83 -9.68
C VAL A 363 -0.97 -9.76 -9.99
N SER A 364 -1.78 -10.65 -9.40
CA SER A 364 -3.23 -10.69 -9.59
C SER A 364 -4.02 -9.74 -8.69
N ILE A 365 -3.38 -9.05 -7.73
CA ILE A 365 -4.07 -8.20 -6.74
C ILE A 365 -4.93 -7.10 -7.39
N TRP A 366 -4.55 -6.64 -8.59
CA TRP A 366 -5.26 -5.61 -9.33
C TRP A 366 -6.04 -6.08 -10.54
N GLN A 367 -5.96 -7.37 -10.88
CA GLN A 367 -6.77 -7.89 -11.96
C GLN A 367 -8.23 -7.72 -11.53
N LYS A 368 -9.03 -6.99 -12.35
CA LYS A 368 -10.48 -7.12 -12.26
C LYS A 368 -10.74 -8.60 -12.49
N ARG A 369 -11.01 -9.30 -11.40
CA ARG A 369 -11.69 -10.58 -11.46
C ARG A 369 -13.04 -10.27 -12.15
N LYS A 370 -13.29 -11.00 -13.22
CA LYS A 370 -13.77 -10.44 -14.49
C LYS A 370 -15.21 -10.80 -14.75
#